data_AF-A0A853F349-F1
#
_entry.id   AF-A0A853F349-F1
#
_cell.length_a   1.000
_cell.length_b   1.000
_cell.length_c   1.000
_cell.angle_alpha   90.00
_cell.angle_beta   90.00
_cell.angle_gamma   90.00
#
_symmetry.space_group_name_H-M   'P 1'
#
loop_
_entity.id
_entity.type
_entity.pdbx_description
1 polymer ?
#
loop_
_entity_poly.entity_id
_entity_poly.type
_entity_poly.pdbx_seq_one_letter_code
_entity_poly.pdbx_strand_id
1 'polypeptide(L)'
;MGNAASPILVDIDGDGDLDLVVGEKNGTLKYYQNTGTTSSPAYEAKTGDDNPFNGIDVGYYSTPTLADIDGDGDLDLVVGENYGTLKYYQNTGTTSSPAYEAKTGDDNPFNGIDVRVLFHQPC
;
A
#
# COMPACT_ATOMS: atom_id res chain seq x y z
N MET A 1 -8.21 -18.62 -0.82
CA MET A 1 -9.05 -17.92 -1.83
C MET A 1 -9.50 -16.60 -1.23
N GLY A 2 -9.29 -15.49 -1.96
CA GLY A 2 -9.40 -14.11 -1.48
C GLY A 2 -10.79 -13.75 -1.00
N ASN A 3 -11.00 -13.82 0.31
CA ASN A 3 -12.07 -13.05 0.95
C ASN A 3 -11.52 -11.63 1.17
N ALA A 4 -12.28 -10.60 0.77
CA ALA A 4 -11.95 -9.18 0.91
C ALA A 4 -10.63 -8.73 0.25
N ALA A 5 -10.52 -8.97 -1.06
CA ALA A 5 -9.47 -8.35 -1.86
C ALA A 5 -9.74 -6.84 -2.03
N SER A 6 -8.70 -6.02 -1.91
CA SER A 6 -8.75 -4.58 -2.17
C SER A 6 -7.71 -4.21 -3.24
N PRO A 7 -8.07 -4.29 -4.53
CA PRO A 7 -7.16 -3.97 -5.63
C PRO A 7 -7.03 -2.46 -5.87
N ILE A 8 -5.82 -2.02 -6.23
CA ILE A 8 -5.54 -0.69 -6.79
C ILE A 8 -4.62 -0.84 -8.02
N LEU A 9 -4.73 0.12 -8.95
CA LEU A 9 -3.84 0.24 -10.10
C LEU A 9 -3.00 1.52 -9.94
N VAL A 10 -1.69 1.38 -10.09
CA VAL A 10 -0.72 2.48 -9.92
C VAL A 10 0.59 2.09 -10.59
N ASP A 11 1.31 3.07 -11.13
CA ASP A 11 2.64 2.90 -11.71
C ASP A 11 3.67 2.81 -10.56
N ILE A 12 4.05 1.59 -10.15
CA ILE A 12 4.91 1.36 -8.97
C ILE A 12 6.39 1.48 -9.31
N ASP A 13 6.78 1.16 -10.55
CA ASP A 13 8.17 1.18 -10.99
C ASP A 13 8.51 2.36 -11.92
N GLY A 14 7.56 3.26 -12.14
CA GLY A 14 7.76 4.52 -12.86
C GLY A 14 7.97 4.34 -14.36
N ASP A 15 7.57 3.20 -14.93
CA ASP A 15 7.75 2.90 -16.35
C ASP A 15 6.63 3.48 -17.25
N GLY A 16 5.61 4.08 -16.62
CA GLY A 16 4.50 4.75 -17.28
C GLY A 16 3.33 3.83 -17.60
N ASP A 17 3.37 2.57 -17.17
CA ASP A 17 2.24 1.67 -17.19
C ASP A 17 1.72 1.32 -15.76
N LEU A 18 0.52 0.77 -15.67
CA LEU A 18 -0.13 0.57 -14.37
C LEU A 18 0.08 -0.86 -13.89
N ASP A 19 0.68 -0.98 -12.72
CA ASP A 19 0.78 -2.22 -11.98
C ASP A 19 -0.43 -2.46 -11.09
N LEU A 20 -0.61 -3.70 -10.64
CA LEU A 20 -1.68 -4.10 -9.76
C LEU A 20 -1.16 -4.45 -8.37
N VAL A 21 -1.66 -3.74 -7.36
CA VAL A 21 -1.46 -4.06 -5.94
C VAL A 21 -2.78 -4.55 -5.36
N VAL A 22 -2.76 -5.66 -4.63
CA VAL A 22 -3.96 -6.25 -4.02
C VAL A 22 -3.76 -6.41 -2.52
N GLY A 23 -4.56 -5.68 -1.75
CA GLY A 23 -4.71 -5.95 -0.32
C GLY A 23 -5.49 -7.23 -0.05
N GLU A 24 -5.09 -7.96 0.99
CA GLU A 24 -5.66 -9.24 1.39
C GLU A 24 -6.22 -9.21 2.82
N LYS A 25 -7.19 -10.09 3.09
CA LYS A 25 -7.79 -10.24 4.42
C LYS A 25 -6.79 -10.53 5.53
N ASN A 26 -5.68 -11.19 5.25
CA ASN A 26 -4.62 -11.48 6.24
C ASN A 26 -3.64 -10.32 6.44
N GLY A 27 -3.94 -9.12 5.95
CA GLY A 27 -3.13 -7.93 6.20
C GLY A 27 -1.93 -7.75 5.26
N THR A 28 -1.61 -8.76 4.44
CA THR A 28 -0.52 -8.69 3.47
C THR A 28 -0.93 -8.00 2.18
N LEU A 29 0.04 -7.62 1.35
CA LEU A 29 -0.16 -7.07 0.01
C LEU A 29 0.44 -8.00 -1.04
N LYS A 30 -0.26 -8.17 -2.16
CA LYS A 30 0.26 -8.82 -3.36
C LYS A 30 0.58 -7.78 -4.43
N TYR A 31 1.64 -8.05 -5.17
CA TYR A 31 2.08 -7.20 -6.27
C TYR A 31 2.13 -7.99 -7.58
N TYR A 32 1.59 -7.38 -8.62
CA TYR A 32 1.64 -7.87 -9.98
C TYR A 32 2.14 -6.73 -10.86
N GLN A 33 3.38 -6.85 -11.32
CA GLN A 33 3.97 -5.90 -12.25
C GLN A 33 3.33 -6.10 -13.62
N ASN A 34 2.96 -5.03 -14.30
CA ASN A 34 2.63 -5.08 -15.71
C ASN A 34 3.93 -5.06 -16.53
N THR A 35 4.27 -6.21 -17.09
CA THR A 35 5.46 -6.40 -17.94
C THR A 35 5.18 -6.16 -19.43
N GLY A 36 3.96 -5.72 -19.74
CA GLY A 36 3.46 -5.50 -21.09
C GLY A 36 3.66 -4.06 -21.54
N THR A 37 2.56 -3.43 -21.96
CA THR A 37 2.50 -1.98 -22.19
C THR A 37 1.14 -1.46 -21.73
N THR A 38 1.00 -0.15 -21.58
CA THR A 38 -0.30 0.52 -21.34
C THR A 38 -1.43 0.08 -22.28
N SER A 39 -1.12 -0.25 -23.54
CA SER A 39 -2.09 -0.64 -24.56
C SER A 39 -2.34 -2.16 -24.65
N SER A 40 -1.47 -2.96 -24.04
CA SER A 40 -1.53 -4.41 -24.04
C SER A 40 -0.90 -4.95 -22.75
N PRO A 41 -1.58 -4.79 -21.59
CA PRO A 41 -1.01 -5.13 -20.30
C PRO A 41 -0.83 -6.64 -20.12
N ALA A 42 0.25 -7.02 -19.43
CA ALA A 42 0.61 -8.40 -19.12
C ALA A 42 1.16 -8.48 -17.68
N TYR A 43 0.31 -8.94 -16.75
CA TYR A 43 0.64 -8.95 -15.33
C TYR A 43 1.40 -10.19 -14.89
N GLU A 44 2.55 -9.99 -14.24
CA GLU A 44 3.36 -11.03 -13.61
C GLU A 44 3.39 -10.82 -12.10
N ALA A 45 3.08 -11.88 -11.33
CA ALA A 45 3.17 -11.83 -9.88
C ALA A 45 4.65 -11.75 -9.45
N LYS A 46 5.00 -10.74 -8.66
CA LYS A 46 6.33 -10.66 -8.04
C LYS A 46 6.26 -11.13 -6.59
N THR A 47 7.35 -11.75 -6.12
CA THR A 47 7.42 -12.37 -4.78
C THR A 47 8.81 -12.25 -4.20
N GLY A 48 8.95 -12.37 -2.88
CA GLY A 48 10.24 -12.26 -2.21
C GLY A 48 10.81 -10.85 -2.42
N ASP A 49 12.10 -10.76 -2.72
CA ASP A 49 12.81 -9.49 -2.87
C ASP A 49 12.34 -8.66 -4.08
N ASP A 50 11.69 -9.29 -5.06
CA ASP A 50 11.11 -8.60 -6.23
C ASP A 50 9.75 -7.95 -5.93
N ASN A 51 9.15 -8.21 -4.75
CA ASN A 51 7.92 -7.56 -4.32
C ASN A 51 8.27 -6.44 -3.33
N PRO A 52 8.10 -5.15 -3.68
CA PRO A 52 8.47 -4.05 -2.80
C PRO A 52 7.63 -4.01 -1.50
N PHE A 53 6.46 -4.66 -1.50
CA PHE A 53 5.61 -4.78 -0.31
C PHE A 53 5.88 -6.05 0.52
N ASN A 54 6.91 -6.82 0.18
CA ASN A 54 7.25 -8.05 0.89
C ASN A 54 7.54 -7.76 2.37
N GLY A 55 6.91 -8.54 3.25
CA GLY A 55 7.03 -8.37 4.70
C GLY A 55 6.09 -7.31 5.31
N ILE A 56 5.33 -6.56 4.50
CA ILE A 56 4.27 -5.69 5.02
C ILE A 56 3.07 -6.54 5.45
N ASP A 57 2.73 -6.43 6.73
CA ASP A 57 1.54 -7.03 7.33
C ASP A 57 0.89 -6.02 8.29
N VAL A 58 -0.33 -5.59 7.97
CA VAL A 58 -1.13 -4.67 8.80
C VAL A 58 -2.15 -5.40 9.69
N GLY A 59 -2.08 -6.73 9.76
CA GLY A 59 -2.94 -7.59 10.56
C GLY A 59 -4.12 -8.14 9.78
N TYR A 60 -5.14 -7.32 9.50
CA TYR A 60 -6.34 -7.80 8.80
C TYR A 60 -6.95 -6.78 7.84
N TYR A 61 -7.41 -7.28 6.70
CA TYR A 61 -8.13 -6.52 5.66
C TYR A 61 -7.33 -5.30 5.18
N SER A 62 -6.12 -5.54 4.67
CA SER A 62 -5.29 -4.46 4.11
C SER A 62 -6.01 -3.79 2.95
N THR A 63 -6.08 -2.46 3.02
CA THR A 63 -6.71 -1.60 2.01
C THR A 63 -5.68 -0.55 1.59
N PRO A 64 -4.84 -0.85 0.58
CA PRO A 64 -3.72 0.01 0.21
C PRO A 64 -4.18 1.24 -0.58
N THR A 65 -3.42 2.32 -0.46
CA THR A 65 -3.44 3.50 -1.34
C THR A 65 -2.02 4.08 -1.40
N LEU A 66 -1.67 4.70 -2.53
CA LEU A 66 -0.35 5.30 -2.73
C LEU A 66 -0.46 6.75 -3.16
N ALA A 67 0.45 7.57 -2.65
CA ALA A 67 0.60 8.99 -2.99
C ALA A 67 1.97 9.49 -2.53
N ASP A 68 2.49 10.51 -3.20
CA ASP A 68 3.65 11.28 -2.73
C ASP A 68 3.21 12.13 -1.52
N ILE A 69 3.54 11.67 -0.30
CA ILE A 69 3.05 12.28 0.95
C ILE A 69 4.07 13.26 1.54
N ASP A 70 5.37 13.01 1.36
CA ASP A 70 6.43 13.88 1.84
C ASP A 70 6.96 14.89 0.80
N GLY A 71 6.52 14.77 -0.46
CA GLY A 71 6.79 15.71 -1.53
C GLY A 71 8.14 15.51 -2.21
N ASP A 72 8.75 14.33 -2.09
CA ASP A 72 10.04 14.03 -2.71
C ASP A 72 9.94 13.47 -4.14
N GLY A 73 8.72 13.21 -4.61
CA GLY A 73 8.42 12.79 -5.98
C GLY A 73 8.36 11.27 -6.16
N ASP A 74 8.43 10.48 -5.09
CA ASP A 74 8.13 9.06 -5.13
C ASP A 74 6.83 8.71 -4.37
N LEU A 75 6.31 7.49 -4.59
CA LEU A 75 5.02 7.10 -4.05
C LEU A 75 5.18 6.42 -2.70
N ASP A 76 4.66 7.06 -1.66
CA ASP A 76 4.49 6.44 -0.34
C ASP A 76 3.26 5.55 -0.29
N LEU A 77 3.24 4.63 0.69
CA LEU A 77 2.14 3.70 0.92
C LEU A 77 1.39 4.02 2.21
N VAL A 78 0.07 4.14 2.09
CA VAL A 78 -0.84 4.13 3.23
C VAL A 78 -1.73 2.89 3.14
N VAL A 79 -1.84 2.15 4.24
CA VAL A 79 -2.67 0.96 4.31
C VAL A 79 -3.67 1.11 5.44
N GLY A 80 -4.95 1.14 5.08
CA GLY A 80 -6.03 0.98 6.05
C GLY A 80 -6.17 -0.47 6.48
N GLU A 81 -6.57 -0.68 7.73
CA GLU A 81 -6.83 -2.02 8.27
C GLU A 81 -8.17 -2.08 9.03
N ASN A 82 -8.62 -3.30 9.35
CA ASN A 82 -9.95 -3.57 9.93
C ASN A 82 -10.27 -2.86 11.26
N TYR A 83 -9.24 -2.46 11.99
CA TYR A 83 -9.33 -1.70 13.22
C TYR A 83 -9.45 -0.18 13.04
N GLY A 84 -9.56 0.28 11.79
CA GLY A 84 -9.78 1.70 11.47
C GLY A 84 -8.53 2.56 11.61
N THR A 85 -7.38 1.95 11.88
CA THR A 85 -6.11 2.66 11.90
C THR A 85 -5.50 2.73 10.51
N LEU A 86 -4.69 3.75 10.28
CA LEU A 86 -3.90 3.93 9.06
C LEU A 86 -2.44 3.65 9.35
N LYS A 87 -1.85 2.73 8.60
CA LYS A 87 -0.40 2.46 8.62
C LYS A 87 0.24 3.23 7.48
N TYR A 88 1.33 3.91 7.77
CA TYR A 88 2.10 4.68 6.80
C TYR A 88 3.49 4.07 6.63
N TYR A 89 3.86 3.91 5.37
CA TYR A 89 5.18 3.45 4.97
C TYR A 89 5.73 4.46 3.98
N GLN A 90 6.79 5.16 4.39
CA GLN A 90 7.51 6.06 3.50
C GLN A 90 8.30 5.21 2.51
N ASN A 91 8.28 5.55 1.24
CA ASN A 91 9.25 5.03 0.30
C ASN A 91 10.58 5.78 0.49
N THR A 92 11.63 5.01 0.75
CA THR A 92 13.00 5.50 1.01
C THR A 92 13.95 5.11 -0.11
N GLY A 93 13.41 4.48 -1.16
CA GLY A 93 14.13 4.03 -2.34
C GLY A 93 14.10 5.10 -3.44
N THR A 94 13.62 4.70 -4.60
CA THR A 94 13.36 5.62 -5.72
C THR A 94 12.05 5.24 -6.39
N THR A 95 11.53 6.09 -7.27
CA THR A 95 10.35 5.79 -8.09
C THR A 95 10.46 4.47 -8.86
N SER A 96 11.67 4.10 -9.32
CA SER A 96 11.88 2.87 -10.10
C SER A 96 12.35 1.66 -9.29
N SER A 97 12.56 1.85 -7.98
CA SER A 97 13.01 0.79 -7.07
C SER A 97 12.53 1.14 -5.67
N PRO A 98 11.21 1.09 -5.43
CA PRO A 98 10.63 1.52 -4.16
C PRO A 98 11.06 0.61 -3.01
N ALA A 99 11.29 1.22 -1.85
CA ALA A 99 11.66 0.54 -0.61
C ALA A 99 10.90 1.15 0.57
N TYR A 100 9.93 0.41 1.11
CA TYR A 100 9.01 0.94 2.10
C TYR A 100 9.50 0.75 3.54
N GLU A 101 9.59 1.85 4.28
CA GLU A 101 9.90 1.87 5.72
C GLU A 101 8.68 2.34 6.52
N ALA A 102 8.25 1.55 7.50
CA ALA A 102 7.14 1.93 8.37
C ALA A 102 7.49 3.15 9.23
N LYS A 103 6.66 4.20 9.19
CA LYS A 103 6.76 5.33 10.11
C LYS A 103 5.70 5.22 11.19
N THR A 104 6.05 5.62 12.41
CA THR A 104 5.20 5.46 13.60
C THR A 104 5.29 6.67 14.52
N GLY A 105 4.33 6.80 15.44
CA GLY A 105 4.33 7.94 16.37
C GLY A 105 4.21 9.26 15.63
N ASP A 106 5.08 10.21 15.96
CA ASP A 106 5.07 11.56 15.39
C ASP A 106 5.54 11.60 13.92
N ASP A 107 6.25 10.57 13.45
CA ASP A 107 6.68 10.45 12.05
C ASP A 107 5.57 9.92 11.12
N ASN A 108 4.44 9.47 11.68
CA ASN A 108 3.28 9.07 10.91
C ASN A 108 2.25 10.21 10.88
N PRO A 109 2.06 10.91 9.74
CA PRO A 109 1.14 12.03 9.65
C PRO A 109 -0.34 11.64 9.82
N PHE A 110 -0.65 10.34 9.80
CA PHE A 110 -1.98 9.79 10.05
C PHE A 110 -2.16 9.25 11.47
N ASN A 111 -1.14 9.39 12.33
CA ASN A 111 -1.23 8.93 13.72
C ASN A 111 -2.39 9.63 14.44
N GLY A 112 -3.24 8.85 15.11
CA GLY A 112 -4.43 9.36 15.81
C GLY A 112 -5.67 9.56 14.94
N ILE A 113 -5.59 9.37 13.62
CA ILE A 113 -6.78 9.25 12.78
C ILE A 113 -7.36 7.84 12.97
N ASP A 114 -8.54 7.77 13.58
CA ASP A 114 -9.36 6.55 13.65
C ASP A 114 -10.63 6.76 12.82
N VAL A 115 -10.78 5.99 11.74
CA VAL A 115 -11.98 6.07 10.88
C VAL A 115 -13.16 5.29 11.45
N ARG A 116 -13.00 4.60 12.58
CA ARG A 116 -14.15 4.14 13.36
C ARG A 116 -14.82 5.37 13.94
N VAL A 117 -16.06 5.61 13.51
CA VAL A 117 -16.93 6.57 14.17
C VAL A 117 -17.08 6.08 15.62
N LEU A 118 -16.36 6.71 16.54
CA LEU A 118 -16.63 6.57 17.96
C LEU A 118 -18.08 7.02 18.12
N PHE A 119 -18.99 6.09 18.41
CA PHE A 119 -20.15 6.44 19.20
C PHE A 119 -19.58 6.98 20.51
N HIS A 120 -19.43 8.30 20.58
CA HIS A 120 -19.36 9.00 21.85
C HIS A 120 -20.64 8.63 22.60
N GLN A 121 -20.57 7.63 23.46
CA GLN A 121 -21.53 7.49 24.54
C GLN A 121 -21.08 8.53 25.58
N PRO A 122 -21.87 9.60 25.80
CA PRO A 122 -21.57 10.52 26.88
C PRO A 122 -21.80 9.80 28.21
N CYS A 123 -20.85 9.95 29.13
CA CYS A 123 -21.13 9.98 30.56
C CYS A 123 -20.69 11.35 31.07
#